data_AF-A0A8T6U6T1-F1
#
_entry.id   AF-A0A8T6U6T1-F1
#
_cell.length_a   1.000
_cell.length_b   1.000
_cell.length_c   1.000
_cell.angle_alpha   90.00
_cell.angle_beta   90.00
_cell.angle_gamma   90.00
#
_symmetry.space_group_name_H-M   'P 1'
#
loop_
_entity.id
_entity.type
_entity.pdbx_description
1 polymer ?
#
loop_
_entity_poly.entity_id
_entity_poly.type
_entity_poly.pdbx_seq_one_letter_code
_entity_poly.pdbx_strand_id
1 'polypeptide(L)'
;MAADLIAEESQRLGSEIQDLKSDVVIVDTPGQMELFAFRASGPYIANELTKEPKAIIYLFDAVFSFNPLNYVSNMFLSAAVYNRFFVPQL
;
A
#
# COMPACT_ATOMS: atom_id res chain seq x y z
N MET A 1 -14.12 -4.98 -5.80
CA MET A 1 -14.57 -4.51 -7.12
C MET A 1 -13.64 -3.43 -7.65
N ALA A 2 -13.61 -2.21 -7.13
CA ALA A 2 -12.68 -1.17 -7.63
C ALA A 2 -11.19 -1.58 -7.55
N ALA A 3 -10.73 -2.08 -6.39
CA ALA A 3 -9.34 -2.57 -6.25
C ALA A 3 -9.02 -3.78 -7.15
N ASP A 4 -10.02 -4.60 -7.48
CA ASP A 4 -9.82 -5.77 -8.33
C ASP A 4 -9.72 -5.36 -9.81
N LEU A 5 -10.48 -4.33 -10.23
CA LEU A 5 -10.33 -3.71 -11.55
C LEU A 5 -8.98 -3.00 -11.71
N ILE A 6 -8.50 -2.31 -10.66
CA ILE A 6 -7.17 -1.69 -10.67
C ILE A 6 -6.08 -2.76 -10.79
N ALA A 7 -6.27 -3.93 -10.17
CA ALA A 7 -5.36 -5.04 -10.32
C ALA A 7 -5.26 -5.49 -11.79
N GLU A 8 -6.39 -5.66 -12.49
CA GLU A 8 -6.40 -6.00 -13.93
C GLU A 8 -5.65 -4.97 -14.79
N GLU A 9 -5.72 -3.69 -14.44
CA GLU A 9 -5.07 -2.59 -15.17
C GLU A 9 -3.62 -2.32 -14.72
N SER A 10 -3.12 -2.98 -13.67
CA SER A 10 -1.86 -2.61 -13.00
C SER A 10 -0.64 -2.68 -13.92
N GLN A 11 -0.60 -3.64 -14.85
CA GLN A 11 0.50 -3.75 -15.82
C GLN A 11 0.50 -2.58 -16.82
N ARG A 12 -0.67 -2.18 -17.31
CA ARG A 12 -0.80 -1.04 -18.22
C ARG A 12 -0.42 0.26 -17.50
N LEU A 13 -0.92 0.46 -16.29
CA LEU A 13 -0.56 1.61 -15.46
C LEU A 13 0.95 1.64 -15.18
N GLY A 14 1.57 0.48 -14.93
CA GLY A 14 3.02 0.37 -14.76
C GLY A 14 3.80 0.83 -15.98
N SER A 15 3.39 0.46 -17.20
CA SER A 15 4.04 0.94 -18.43
C SER A 15 3.89 2.46 -18.61
N GLU A 16 2.70 3.01 -18.34
CA GLU A 16 2.46 4.45 -18.46
C GLU A 16 3.31 5.25 -17.45
N ILE A 17 3.45 4.75 -16.22
CA ILE A 17 4.31 5.35 -15.20
C ILE A 17 5.79 5.34 -15.65
N GLN A 18 6.26 4.26 -16.26
CA GLN A 18 7.63 4.17 -16.78
C GLN A 18 7.90 5.18 -17.90
N ASP A 19 6.92 5.39 -18.79
CA ASP A 19 7.03 6.34 -19.90
C ASP A 19 7.12 7.81 -19.43
N LEU A 20 6.53 8.12 -18.28
CA LEU A 20 6.62 9.45 -17.66
C LEU A 20 8.02 9.79 -17.16
N LYS A 21 8.92 8.79 -16.97
CA LYS A 21 10.31 8.97 -16.51
C LYS A 21 10.44 9.86 -15.27
N SER A 22 9.50 9.71 -14.33
CA SER A 22 9.49 10.48 -13.08
C SER A 22 10.51 9.93 -12.09
N ASP A 23 11.16 10.80 -11.33
CA ASP A 23 12.12 10.38 -10.29
C ASP A 23 11.42 9.70 -9.10
N VAL A 24 10.19 10.11 -8.79
CA VAL A 24 9.39 9.59 -7.67
C VAL A 24 7.92 9.50 -8.09
N VAL A 25 7.26 8.43 -7.68
CA VAL A 25 5.83 8.20 -7.89
C VAL A 25 5.16 7.98 -6.54
N ILE A 26 4.11 8.73 -6.26
CA ILE A 26 3.26 8.55 -5.08
C ILE A 26 1.97 7.89 -5.52
N VAL A 27 1.63 6.77 -4.88
CA VAL A 27 0.42 6.01 -5.18
C VAL A 27 -0.56 6.19 -4.03
N ASP A 28 -1.72 6.77 -4.33
CA ASP A 28 -2.81 6.83 -3.37
C ASP A 28 -3.56 5.48 -3.35
N THR A 29 -3.85 4.99 -2.15
CA THR A 29 -4.51 3.70 -1.94
C THR A 29 -5.96 3.91 -1.55
N PRO A 30 -6.84 2.90 -1.70
CA PRO A 30 -8.22 3.02 -1.21
C PRO A 30 -8.29 3.46 0.25
N GLY A 31 -9.15 4.44 0.58
CA GLY A 31 -9.23 5.05 1.92
C GLY A 31 -9.66 4.11 3.07
N GLN A 32 -10.06 2.88 2.76
CA GLN A 32 -10.24 1.81 3.73
C GLN A 32 -9.06 0.85 3.61
N MET A 33 -8.15 0.90 4.59
CA MET A 33 -6.90 0.14 4.59
C MET A 33 -7.15 -1.37 4.40
N GLU A 34 -8.21 -1.94 4.96
CA GLU A 34 -8.52 -3.37 4.86
C GLU A 34 -8.78 -3.80 3.41
N LEU A 35 -9.34 -2.91 2.58
CA LEU A 35 -9.59 -3.20 1.17
C LEU A 35 -8.29 -3.31 0.37
N PHE A 36 -7.25 -2.59 0.78
CA PHE A 36 -5.93 -2.69 0.17
C PHE A 36 -5.12 -3.81 0.80
N ALA A 37 -4.94 -3.80 2.12
CA ALA A 37 -4.01 -4.69 2.78
C ALA A 37 -4.48 -6.15 2.88
N PHE A 38 -5.78 -6.40 3.11
CA PHE A 38 -6.26 -7.76 3.41
C PHE A 38 -6.92 -8.46 2.24
N ARG A 39 -7.04 -7.78 1.09
CA ARG A 39 -7.46 -8.43 -0.16
C ARG A 39 -6.27 -9.01 -0.91
N ALA A 40 -6.54 -9.87 -1.88
CA ALA A 40 -5.51 -10.38 -2.78
C ALA A 40 -5.04 -9.30 -3.77
N SER A 41 -5.93 -8.36 -4.13
CA SER A 41 -5.64 -7.29 -5.09
C SER A 41 -4.56 -6.32 -4.62
N GLY A 42 -4.47 -5.96 -3.34
CA GLY A 42 -3.44 -5.02 -2.87
C GLY A 42 -2.01 -5.51 -3.08
N PRO A 43 -1.62 -6.69 -2.55
CA PRO A 43 -0.30 -7.26 -2.82
C PRO A 43 -0.02 -7.47 -4.30
N TYR A 44 -1.04 -7.82 -5.08
CA TYR A 44 -0.91 -7.94 -6.53
C TYR A 44 -0.59 -6.59 -7.19
N ILE A 45 -1.36 -5.53 -6.89
CA ILE A 45 -1.12 -4.16 -7.39
C ILE A 45 0.29 -3.71 -6.99
N ALA A 46 0.67 -3.86 -5.73
CA ALA A 46 1.99 -3.45 -5.25
C ALA A 46 3.13 -4.16 -6.00
N ASN A 47 2.94 -5.42 -6.41
CA ASN A 47 3.94 -6.20 -7.14
C ASN A 47 3.96 -5.94 -8.65
N GLU A 48 2.80 -5.71 -9.26
CA GLU A 48 2.66 -5.59 -10.72
C GLU A 48 2.74 -4.15 -11.22
N LEU A 49 2.38 -3.16 -10.40
CA LEU A 49 2.40 -1.75 -10.78
C LEU A 49 3.81 -1.26 -11.14
N THR A 50 4.85 -1.80 -10.51
CA THR A 50 6.25 -1.50 -10.86
C THR A 50 7.18 -2.60 -10.40
N LYS A 51 8.34 -2.76 -11.05
CA LYS A 51 9.45 -3.58 -10.57
C LYS A 51 10.59 -2.76 -9.97
N GLU A 52 10.48 -1.43 -10.02
CA GLU A 52 11.42 -0.51 -9.38
C GLU A 52 11.36 -0.59 -7.84
N PRO A 53 12.38 -0.08 -7.13
CA PRO A 53 12.35 0.06 -5.70
C PRO A 53 11.07 0.76 -5.22
N LYS A 54 10.40 0.15 -4.24
CA LYS A 54 9.12 0.62 -3.71
C LYS A 54 9.08 0.46 -2.20
N ALA A 55 8.25 1.26 -1.54
CA ALA A 55 7.99 1.16 -0.12
C ALA A 55 6.52 1.45 0.17
N ILE A 56 6.02 0.94 1.30
CA ILE A 56 4.70 1.28 1.85
C ILE A 56 4.90 2.31 2.96
N ILE A 57 4.09 3.36 2.94
CA ILE A 57 4.03 4.33 4.03
C ILE A 57 2.78 3.99 4.86
N TYR A 58 2.97 3.53 6.09
CA TYR A 58 1.89 3.20 7.00
C TYR A 58 1.56 4.41 7.88
N LEU A 59 0.48 5.10 7.53
CA LEU A 59 0.03 6.29 8.26
C LEU A 59 -0.88 5.91 9.43
N PHE A 60 -0.61 6.47 10.60
CA PHE A 60 -1.51 6.41 11.76
C PHE A 60 -1.83 7.81 12.28
N ASP A 61 -3.03 7.97 12.84
CA ASP A 61 -3.49 9.24 13.38
C ASP A 61 -2.93 9.47 14.79
N ALA A 62 -2.27 10.62 14.98
CA ALA A 62 -1.69 11.03 16.25
C ALA A 62 -2.73 11.15 17.37
N VAL A 63 -3.94 11.64 17.05
CA VAL A 63 -5.03 11.82 18.01
C VAL A 63 -5.48 10.47 18.58
N PHE A 64 -5.59 9.44 17.73
CA PHE A 64 -5.95 8.09 18.16
C PHE A 64 -4.83 7.37 18.89
N SER A 65 -3.58 7.79 18.64
CA SER A 65 -2.37 7.19 19.20
C SER A 65 -1.99 7.72 20.59
N PHE A 66 -2.71 8.73 21.13
CA PHE A 66 -2.51 9.18 22.52
C PHE A 66 -2.87 8.10 23.55
N ASN A 67 -3.77 7.19 23.22
CA ASN A 67 -4.05 6.04 24.06
C ASN A 67 -2.99 4.94 23.79
N PRO A 68 -2.20 4.51 24.80
CA PRO A 68 -1.15 3.53 24.60
C PRO A 68 -1.63 2.18 24.04
N LEU A 69 -2.85 1.74 24.41
CA LEU A 69 -3.41 0.49 23.89
C LEU A 69 -3.70 0.62 22.39
N ASN A 70 -4.28 1.74 21.96
CA ASN A 70 -4.53 2.00 20.54
C ASN A 70 -3.22 2.08 19.74
N TYR A 71 -2.20 2.72 20.30
CA TYR A 71 -0.89 2.79 19.66
C TYR A 71 -0.30 1.39 19.45
N VAL A 72 -0.32 0.55 20.49
CA VAL A 72 0.17 -0.84 20.39
C VAL A 72 -0.66 -1.63 19.37
N SER A 73 -2.00 -1.50 19.38
CA SER A 73 -2.86 -2.14 18.37
C SER A 73 -2.52 -1.71 16.95
N ASN A 74 -2.26 -0.41 16.71
CA ASN A 74 -1.83 0.10 15.41
C ASN A 74 -0.45 -0.44 15.00
N MET A 75 0.48 -0.60 15.94
CA MET A 75 1.78 -1.21 15.64
C MET A 75 1.66 -2.68 15.23
N PHE A 76 0.78 -3.45 15.87
CA PHE A 76 0.48 -4.82 15.42
C PHE A 76 -0.13 -4.85 14.03
N LEU A 77 -1.03 -3.91 13.74
CA LEU A 77 -1.65 -3.79 12.43
C LEU A 77 -0.63 -3.43 11.34
N SER A 78 0.24 -2.46 11.63
CA SER A 78 1.39 -2.09 10.79
C SER A 78 2.30 -3.30 10.51
N ALA A 79 2.62 -4.10 11.53
CA ALA A 79 3.42 -5.32 11.35
C ALA A 79 2.70 -6.39 10.51
N ALA A 80 1.37 -6.52 10.64
CA ALA A 80 0.57 -7.42 9.83
C ALA A 80 0.57 -6.99 8.34
N VAL A 81 0.46 -5.69 8.06
CA VAL A 81 0.58 -5.13 6.71
C VAL A 81 1.98 -5.39 6.15
N TYR A 82 3.03 -5.11 6.90
CA TYR A 82 4.41 -5.38 6.46
C TYR A 82 4.60 -6.84 6.03
N ASN A 83 4.16 -7.80 6.86
CA ASN A 83 4.28 -9.22 6.53
C ASN A 83 3.47 -9.64 5.29
N ARG A 84 2.39 -8.93 5.00
CA ARG A 84 1.49 -9.23 3.88
C ARG A 84 2.07 -8.80 2.54
N PHE A 85 2.74 -7.65 2.49
CA PHE A 85 3.34 -7.12 1.26
C PHE A 85 4.81 -7.48 1.11
N PHE A 86 5.52 -7.61 2.23
CA PHE A 86 6.93 -7.97 2.29
C PHE A 86 7.85 -7.04 1.48
N VAL A 87 7.55 -5.74 1.52
CA VAL A 87 8.36 -4.64 0.97
C VAL A 87 8.77 -3.70 2.10
N PRO A 88 9.81 -2.86 1.94
CA PRO A 88 10.16 -1.85 2.93
C PRO A 88 8.94 -1.04 3.35
N GLN A 89 8.75 -0.86 4.66
CA GLN A 89 7.64 -0.11 5.23
C GLN A 89 8.16 0.94 6.21
N LEU A 90 7.56 2.13 6.17
CA LEU A 90 7.85 3.24 7.07
C LEU A 90 6.59 3.65 7.84
#